data_AF-A0A6V8LTP7-F1
#
_entry.id   AF-A0A6V8LTP7-F1
#
_cell.length_a   1.000
_cell.length_b   1.000
_cell.length_c   1.000
_cell.angle_alpha   90.00
_cell.angle_beta   90.00
_cell.angle_gamma   90.00
#
_symmetry.space_group_name_H-M   'P 1'
#
loop_
_entity.id
_entity.type
_entity.pdbx_description
1 polymer ?
#
loop_
_entity_poly.entity_id
_entity_poly.type
_entity_poly.pdbx_seq_one_letter_code
_entity_poly.pdbx_strand_id
1 'polypeptide(L)'
;MFPFLRTLREKDINSTQLGKARTYRLARGDQTMTFKGRLLGFYHAEGDCLEPEAQNKTHLLTIAIFRTSSRYLIYYVLNYVNNEHLSGRQVHVHATPDLEAAARFVDAMTYANRKSFAQGVLEDARATDASSAG
;
A
#
# COMPACT_ATOMS: atom_id res chain seq x y z
N MET A 1 -20.11 -19.79 -12.50
CA MET A 1 -20.00 -19.34 -11.09
C MET A 1 -18.85 -18.33 -11.03
N PHE A 2 -19.13 -17.03 -11.17
CA PHE A 2 -18.09 -16.01 -11.12
C PHE A 2 -17.68 -15.85 -9.65
N PRO A 3 -16.40 -16.06 -9.28
CA PRO A 3 -15.98 -15.79 -7.91
C PRO A 3 -16.29 -14.32 -7.63
N PHE A 4 -16.96 -14.06 -6.51
CA PHE A 4 -17.19 -12.72 -5.98
C PHE A 4 -15.83 -12.08 -5.69
N LEU A 5 -15.22 -11.51 -6.74
CA LEU A 5 -13.94 -10.84 -6.65
C LEU A 5 -14.15 -9.56 -5.84
N ARG A 6 -13.76 -9.61 -4.58
CA ARG A 6 -13.87 -8.52 -3.63
C ARG A 6 -12.90 -7.41 -4.04
N THR A 7 -13.41 -6.19 -4.14
CA THR A 7 -12.56 -5.01 -4.32
C THR A 7 -11.62 -4.89 -3.13
N LEU A 8 -10.31 -4.78 -3.36
CA LEU A 8 -9.30 -4.51 -2.35
C LEU A 8 -9.68 -3.21 -1.64
N ARG A 9 -10.02 -3.35 -0.36
CA ARG A 9 -10.21 -2.23 0.56
C ARG A 9 -9.15 -2.33 1.64
N GLU A 10 -8.94 -1.26 2.40
CA GLU A 10 -7.99 -1.26 3.51
C GLU A 10 -8.25 -2.39 4.50
N LYS A 11 -9.52 -2.72 4.79
CA LYS A 11 -9.87 -3.86 5.66
C LYS A 11 -9.35 -5.22 5.18
N ASP A 12 -9.11 -5.37 3.88
CA ASP A 12 -8.59 -6.60 3.29
C ASP A 12 -7.05 -6.67 3.37
N ILE A 13 -6.41 -5.57 3.79
CA ILE A 13 -4.99 -5.45 4.11
C ILE A 13 -4.89 -5.59 5.63
N ASN A 14 -4.46 -6.76 6.11
CA ASN A 14 -4.31 -7.01 7.54
C ASN A 14 -3.37 -8.18 7.78
N SER A 15 -2.97 -8.38 9.04
CA SER A 15 -2.00 -9.40 9.46
C SER A 15 -2.44 -10.82 9.12
N THR A 16 -3.75 -11.10 9.10
CA THR A 16 -4.27 -12.44 8.75
C THR A 16 -4.07 -12.80 7.27
N GLN A 17 -3.76 -11.80 6.43
CA GLN A 17 -3.54 -11.94 4.99
C GLN A 17 -2.07 -11.90 4.58
N LEU A 18 -1.18 -11.58 5.51
CA LEU A 18 0.25 -11.52 5.28
C LEU A 18 0.77 -12.90 4.84
N GLY A 19 1.59 -12.92 3.78
CA GLY A 19 2.10 -14.14 3.15
C GLY A 19 1.10 -14.92 2.28
N LYS A 20 -0.19 -14.57 2.26
CA LYS A 20 -1.21 -15.31 1.49
C LYS A 20 -1.35 -14.77 0.07
N ALA A 21 -1.25 -15.65 -0.92
CA ALA A 21 -1.55 -15.33 -2.31
C ALA A 21 -3.06 -15.27 -2.52
N ARG A 22 -3.57 -14.11 -2.94
CA ARG A 22 -4.99 -13.88 -3.22
C ARG A 22 -5.19 -13.11 -4.52
N THR A 23 -6.39 -13.24 -5.07
CA THR A 23 -6.82 -12.42 -6.19
C THR A 23 -7.57 -11.20 -5.66
N TYR A 24 -7.07 -10.03 -6.00
CA TYR A 24 -7.59 -8.74 -5.57
C TYR A 24 -8.13 -7.97 -6.77
N ARG A 25 -9.18 -7.19 -6.53
CA ARG A 25 -9.76 -6.28 -7.53
C ARG A 25 -9.53 -4.84 -7.08
N LEU A 26 -8.87 -4.01 -7.88
CA LEU A 26 -8.63 -2.60 -7.61
C LEU A 26 -9.56 -1.75 -8.48
N ALA A 27 -10.28 -0.82 -7.86
CA ALA A 27 -10.97 0.23 -8.58
C ALA A 27 -10.00 1.41 -8.83
N ARG A 28 -9.90 1.87 -10.08
CA ARG A 28 -9.07 3.00 -10.51
C ARG A 28 -9.94 3.93 -11.37
N GLY A 29 -10.58 4.90 -10.72
CA GLY A 29 -11.64 5.70 -11.36
C GLY A 29 -12.75 4.80 -11.88
N ASP A 30 -13.11 4.95 -13.15
CA ASP A 30 -14.14 4.12 -13.83
C ASP A 30 -13.63 2.74 -14.25
N GLN A 31 -12.34 2.46 -14.10
CA GLN A 31 -11.74 1.19 -14.50
C GLN A 31 -11.56 0.25 -13.30
N THR A 32 -11.70 -1.05 -13.56
CA THR A 32 -11.42 -2.07 -12.55
C THR A 32 -10.28 -2.98 -13.02
N MET A 33 -9.20 -3.03 -12.25
CA MET A 33 -8.07 -3.92 -12.48
C MET A 33 -8.19 -5.14 -11.55
N THR A 34 -7.82 -6.33 -12.01
CA THR A 34 -7.71 -7.51 -11.13
C THR A 34 -6.27 -8.01 -11.18
N PHE A 35 -5.69 -8.33 -10.02
CA PHE A 35 -4.36 -8.89 -9.93
C PHE A 35 -4.30 -10.01 -8.89
N LYS A 36 -3.45 -11.01 -9.13
CA LYS A 36 -3.11 -12.03 -8.14
C LYS A 36 -1.80 -11.65 -7.49
N GLY A 37 -1.79 -11.50 -6.17
CA GLY A 37 -0.62 -11.11 -5.42
C GLY A 37 -0.60 -11.68 -4.02
N ARG A 38 0.59 -11.80 -3.46
CA ARG A 38 0.84 -12.14 -2.06
C ARG A 38 1.12 -10.86 -1.29
N LEU A 39 0.39 -10.61 -0.21
CA LEU A 39 0.69 -9.48 0.68
C LEU A 39 2.01 -9.74 1.41
N LEU A 40 2.99 -8.86 1.26
CA LEU A 40 4.30 -8.99 1.91
C LEU A 40 4.39 -8.14 3.17
N GLY A 41 3.87 -6.92 3.13
CA GLY A 41 3.93 -5.99 4.24
C GLY A 41 2.87 -4.93 4.08
N PHE A 42 2.39 -4.40 5.19
CA PHE A 42 1.44 -3.30 5.19
C PHE A 42 1.61 -2.43 6.44
N TYR A 43 1.13 -1.20 6.34
CA TYR A 43 1.05 -0.29 7.47
C TYR A 43 -0.25 0.51 7.35
N HIS A 44 -0.93 0.69 8.48
CA HIS A 44 -2.08 1.58 8.63
C HIS A 44 -1.75 2.69 9.62
N ALA A 45 -2.07 3.93 9.24
CA ALA A 45 -2.07 5.05 10.17
C ALA A 45 -3.13 4.79 11.24
N GLU A 46 -2.72 4.59 12.50
CA GLU A 46 -3.64 4.71 13.63
C GLU A 46 -3.93 6.19 13.85
N GLY A 47 -5.21 6.53 14.02
CA GLY A 47 -5.81 7.84 13.73
C GLY A 47 -5.32 9.07 14.50
N ASP A 48 -4.22 8.99 15.25
CA ASP A 48 -3.76 10.05 16.16
C ASP A 48 -2.27 10.42 16.01
N CYS A 49 -1.53 9.83 15.06
CA CYS A 49 -0.12 10.20 14.83
C CYS A 49 0.04 11.42 13.91
N LEU A 50 -0.87 12.39 13.99
CA LEU A 50 -0.72 13.67 13.33
C LEU A 50 0.04 14.60 14.25
N GLU A 51 1.36 14.67 14.06
CA GLU A 51 2.17 15.77 14.55
C GLU A 51 1.43 17.09 14.21
N PRO A 52 1.33 18.06 15.12
CA PRO A 52 0.57 19.30 14.90
C PRO A 52 1.01 20.06 13.64
N GLU A 53 2.26 19.91 13.22
CA GLU A 53 2.85 20.48 11.99
C GLU A 53 2.38 19.82 10.68
N ALA A 54 1.62 18.72 10.78
CA ALA A 54 1.18 17.91 9.67
C ALA A 54 -0.28 18.20 9.26
N GLN A 55 -1.08 18.90 10.07
CA GLN A 55 -2.53 19.08 9.86
C GLN A 55 -2.95 19.66 8.49
N ASN A 56 -2.04 20.35 7.78
CA ASN A 56 -2.30 20.95 6.47
C ASN A 56 -1.51 20.28 5.33
N LYS A 57 -0.97 19.08 5.52
CA LYS A 57 -0.12 18.38 4.53
C LYS A 57 -0.81 17.12 4.01
N THR A 58 -0.32 16.59 2.90
CA THR A 58 -0.80 15.30 2.38
C THR A 58 -0.28 14.16 3.27
N HIS A 59 -1.19 13.28 3.70
CA HIS A 59 -0.88 12.16 4.59
C HIS A 59 -0.97 10.83 3.88
N LEU A 60 -0.08 9.91 4.27
CA LEU A 60 -0.19 8.50 3.91
C LEU A 60 -1.08 7.80 4.95
N LEU A 61 -2.23 7.28 4.55
CA LEU A 61 -3.16 6.57 5.44
C LEU A 61 -2.83 5.08 5.51
N THR A 62 -2.60 4.47 4.36
CA THR A 62 -2.33 3.04 4.24
C THR A 62 -1.28 2.83 3.17
N ILE A 63 -0.34 1.93 3.40
CA ILE A 63 0.56 1.41 2.37
C ILE A 63 0.66 -0.11 2.48
N ALA A 64 0.72 -0.79 1.35
CA ALA A 64 0.89 -2.23 1.28
C ALA A 64 1.73 -2.62 0.08
N ILE A 65 2.60 -3.62 0.27
CA ILE A 65 3.44 -4.18 -0.79
C ILE A 65 2.97 -5.60 -1.07
N PHE A 66 2.70 -5.89 -2.34
CA PHE A 66 2.30 -7.19 -2.82
C PHE A 66 3.35 -7.75 -3.77
N ARG A 67 3.66 -9.04 -3.66
CA ARG A 67 4.38 -9.80 -4.70
C ARG A 67 3.39 -10.39 -5.70
N THR A 68 3.49 -9.99 -6.95
CA THR A 68 2.81 -10.67 -8.07
C THR A 68 3.75 -11.71 -8.70
N SER A 69 3.31 -12.40 -9.75
CA SER A 69 4.13 -13.40 -10.44
C SER A 69 5.44 -12.84 -11.02
N SER A 70 5.47 -11.56 -11.40
CA SER A 70 6.63 -10.94 -12.07
C SER A 70 7.04 -9.59 -11.51
N ARG A 71 6.20 -8.94 -10.68
CA ARG A 71 6.43 -7.57 -10.19
C ARG A 71 6.05 -7.42 -8.72
N TYR A 72 6.56 -6.38 -8.08
CA TYR A 72 6.05 -5.91 -6.79
C TYR A 72 5.03 -4.80 -7.06
N LEU A 73 3.91 -4.83 -6.35
CA LEU A 73 2.83 -3.87 -6.48
C LEU A 73 2.66 -3.15 -5.14
N ILE A 74 2.78 -1.83 -5.17
CA ILE A 74 2.68 -0.95 -4.03
C ILE A 74 1.30 -0.29 -4.12
N TYR A 75 0.45 -0.62 -3.17
CA TYR A 75 -0.84 0.01 -2.98
C TYR A 75 -0.69 1.04 -1.87
N TYR A 76 -1.16 2.27 -2.09
CA TYR A 76 -1.16 3.27 -1.04
C TYR A 76 -2.35 4.21 -1.13
N VAL A 77 -2.80 4.67 0.03
CA VAL A 77 -3.92 5.59 0.19
C VAL A 77 -3.39 6.88 0.76
N LEU A 78 -3.62 7.98 0.05
CA LEU A 78 -3.30 9.32 0.51
C LEU A 78 -4.56 10.05 0.94
N ASN A 79 -4.41 10.92 1.92
CA ASN A 79 -5.39 11.95 2.23
C ASN A 79 -4.80 13.31 1.88
N TYR A 80 -5.32 13.94 0.84
CA TYR A 80 -4.93 15.29 0.46
C TYR A 80 -5.72 16.30 1.29
N VAL A 81 -5.01 17.08 2.10
CA VAL A 81 -5.55 18.19 2.87
C VAL A 81 -5.02 19.49 2.28
N ASN A 82 -5.90 20.46 2.01
CA ASN A 82 -5.58 21.80 1.50
C ASN A 82 -4.75 21.83 0.20
N ASN A 83 -5.12 21.02 -0.79
CA ASN A 83 -4.54 21.11 -2.13
C ASN A 83 -5.59 21.70 -3.10
N GLU A 84 -5.27 22.83 -3.74
CA GLU A 84 -6.19 23.67 -4.55
C GLU A 84 -6.92 22.91 -5.67
N HIS A 85 -6.39 21.75 -6.08
CA HIS A 85 -6.94 20.96 -7.19
C HIS A 85 -7.50 19.59 -6.78
N LEU A 86 -7.14 19.07 -5.59
CA LEU A 86 -7.45 17.70 -5.18
C LEU A 86 -7.64 17.64 -3.65
N SER A 87 -8.88 17.46 -3.19
CA SER A 87 -9.17 17.29 -1.77
C SER A 87 -9.67 15.87 -1.47
N GLY A 88 -9.26 15.33 -0.33
CA GLY A 88 -9.76 14.08 0.22
C GLY A 88 -8.93 12.86 -0.15
N ARG A 89 -9.58 11.69 0.00
CA ARG A 89 -8.91 10.40 -0.01
C ARG A 89 -8.71 9.85 -1.42
N GLN A 90 -7.47 9.54 -1.76
CA GLN A 90 -7.08 9.03 -3.07
C GLN A 90 -6.34 7.71 -2.94
N VAL A 91 -6.62 6.80 -3.88
CA VAL A 91 -6.01 5.48 -3.95
C VAL A 91 -5.04 5.44 -5.10
N HIS A 92 -3.82 5.02 -4.82
CA HIS A 92 -2.75 4.94 -5.79
C HIS A 92 -2.14 3.54 -5.82
N VAL A 93 -1.64 3.18 -6.99
CA VAL A 93 -1.01 1.89 -7.26
C VAL A 93 0.23 2.13 -8.09
N HIS A 94 1.35 1.57 -7.66
CA HIS A 94 2.61 1.61 -8.38
C HIS A 94 3.17 0.21 -8.53
N ALA A 95 3.77 -0.12 -9.67
CA ALA A 95 4.34 -1.43 -9.93
C ALA A 95 5.84 -1.30 -10.18
N THR A 96 6.63 -2.09 -9.46
CA THR A 96 8.09 -2.11 -9.56
C THR A 96 8.58 -3.50 -9.97
N PRO A 97 9.75 -3.60 -10.64
CA PRO A 97 10.30 -4.88 -11.07
C PRO A 97 10.70 -5.78 -9.90
N ASP A 98 11.33 -5.19 -8.88
CA ASP A 98 11.91 -5.89 -7.73
C ASP A 98 11.64 -5.13 -6.41
N LEU A 99 12.03 -5.77 -5.30
CA LEU A 99 11.84 -5.23 -3.95
C LEU A 99 12.75 -4.03 -3.67
N GLU A 100 13.92 -3.94 -4.33
CA GLU A 100 14.84 -2.82 -4.17
C GLU A 100 14.25 -1.56 -4.83
N ALA A 101 13.69 -1.70 -6.03
CA ALA A 101 12.94 -0.65 -6.70
C ALA A 101 11.70 -0.24 -5.89
N ALA A 102 11.04 -1.18 -5.21
CA ALA A 102 9.95 -0.86 -4.29
C ALA A 102 10.44 -0.04 -3.09
N ALA A 103 11.56 -0.42 -2.48
CA ALA A 103 12.19 0.32 -1.39
C ALA A 103 12.57 1.74 -1.83
N ARG A 104 13.22 1.90 -2.99
CA ARG A 104 13.56 3.22 -3.55
C ARG A 104 12.33 4.09 -3.80
N PHE A 105 11.22 3.51 -4.27
CA PHE A 105 9.97 4.24 -4.48
C PHE A 105 9.37 4.73 -3.16
N VAL A 106 9.28 3.85 -2.15
CA VAL A 106 8.83 4.24 -0.80
C VAL A 106 9.78 5.29 -0.21
N ASP A 107 11.07 5.16 -0.48
CA ASP A 107 12.09 6.11 -0.05
C ASP A 107 12.13 7.44 -0.81
N ALA A 108 11.44 7.54 -1.94
CA ALA A 108 11.26 8.80 -2.65
C ALA A 108 10.02 9.56 -2.16
N MET A 109 9.12 8.92 -1.41
CA MET A 109 7.90 9.57 -0.90
C MET A 109 8.24 10.71 0.08
N THR A 110 7.52 11.83 0.01
CA THR A 110 7.75 13.02 0.84
C THR A 110 6.49 13.38 1.65
N TYR A 111 5.86 12.39 2.27
CA TYR A 111 4.68 12.60 3.11
C TYR A 111 5.07 12.84 4.57
N ALA A 112 4.27 13.62 5.29
CA ALA A 112 4.58 14.09 6.65
C ALA A 112 4.88 12.94 7.62
N ASN A 113 4.19 11.80 7.47
CA ASN A 113 4.32 10.64 8.33
C ASN A 113 5.18 9.52 7.72
N ARG A 114 5.91 9.75 6.63
CA ARG A 114 6.61 8.66 5.90
C ARG A 114 7.48 7.78 6.79
N LYS A 115 8.28 8.35 7.69
CA LYS A 115 9.37 7.63 8.37
C LYS A 115 8.84 6.39 9.10
N SER A 116 7.72 6.52 9.80
CA SER A 116 7.09 5.40 10.53
C SER A 116 6.53 4.32 9.60
N PHE A 117 6.07 4.71 8.40
CA PHE A 117 5.40 3.82 7.45
C PHE A 117 6.42 3.07 6.59
N ALA A 118 7.45 3.79 6.11
CA ALA A 118 8.46 3.27 5.20
C ALA A 118 9.29 2.16 5.86
N GLN A 119 9.67 2.34 7.13
CA GLN A 119 10.49 1.36 7.83
C GLN A 119 9.70 0.08 8.10
N GLY A 120 8.52 0.19 8.73
CA GLY A 120 7.70 -0.98 9.08
C GLY A 120 7.26 -1.80 7.86
N VAL A 121 6.78 -1.14 6.79
CA VAL A 121 6.29 -1.87 5.61
C VAL A 121 7.41 -2.58 4.86
N LEU A 122 8.62 -2.01 4.81
CA LEU A 122 9.75 -2.60 4.10
C LEU A 122 10.41 -3.73 4.89
N GLU A 123 10.51 -3.60 6.22
CA GLU A 123 11.00 -4.67 7.09
C GLU A 123 10.07 -5.90 7.02
N ASP A 124 8.75 -5.69 7.18
CA ASP A 124 7.76 -6.75 7.04
C ASP A 124 7.79 -7.41 5.66
N ALA A 125 7.91 -6.58 4.61
CA ALA A 125 7.95 -7.08 3.24
C ALA A 125 9.18 -7.96 2.99
N ARG A 126 10.36 -7.55 3.49
CA ARG A 126 11.60 -8.34 3.38
C ARG A 126 11.50 -9.66 4.15
N ALA A 127 11.01 -9.62 5.39
CA ALA A 127 10.87 -10.82 6.21
C ALA A 127 9.91 -11.84 5.58
N THR A 128 8.77 -11.37 5.08
CA THR A 128 7.74 -12.23 4.47
C THR A 128 8.16 -12.81 3.14
N ASP A 129 8.88 -12.04 2.32
CA ASP A 129 9.38 -12.51 1.03
C ASP A 129 10.45 -13.59 1.21
N ALA A 130 11.37 -13.39 2.16
CA ALA A 130 12.41 -14.35 2.52
C ALA A 130 11.83 -15.66 3.10
N SER A 131 10.83 -15.57 3.98
CA SER A 131 10.20 -16.76 4.60
C SER A 131 9.49 -17.68 3.61
N SER A 132 9.20 -17.20 2.40
CA SER A 132 8.48 -17.96 1.39
C SER A 132 9.36 -18.48 0.25
N ALA A 133 10.66 -18.19 0.29
CA ALA A 133 11.65 -18.68 -0.66
C ALA A 133 12.35 -19.97 -0.16
N GLY A 134 11.98 -20.45 1.03
CA GLY A 134 12.44 -21.71 1.63
C GLY A 134 11.43 -22.83 1.54
#